data_AF-A0AAD8MAM0-F1
#
_entry.id   AF-A0AAD8MAM0-F1
#
_cell.length_a   1.000
_cell.length_b   1.000
_cell.length_c   1.000
_cell.angle_alpha   90.00
_cell.angle_beta   90.00
_cell.angle_gamma   90.00
#
_symmetry.space_group_name_H-M   'P 1'
#
loop_
_entity.id
_entity.type
_entity.pdbx_description
1 polymer ?
#
loop_
_entity_poly.entity_id
_entity_poly.type
_entity_poly.pdbx_seq_one_letter_code
_entity_poly.pdbx_strand_id
1 'polypeptide(L)'
;MGFTIPSGILGIHPLLFIRVLQMCHWCHPSDASPPFKGYRDEDWWDNDGALNTISMTHPRFPVEHPSCLVENNSEFQNIQPGIWYYKIVEGDHILFIINRERAGVQFDLLYDSIFERCRKHAFRKTPLTLPNQ
;
A
#
# COMPACT_ATOMS: atom_id res chain seq x y z
N MET A 1 28.15 20.89 -9.25
CA MET A 1 27.48 20.49 -10.50
C MET A 1 26.35 19.55 -10.12
N GLY A 2 25.10 19.88 -10.45
CA GLY A 2 23.95 19.02 -10.18
C GLY A 2 23.58 18.23 -11.44
N PHE A 3 23.47 16.92 -11.33
CA PHE A 3 22.92 16.06 -12.38
C PHE A 3 21.39 16.06 -12.25
N THR A 4 20.67 16.38 -13.32
CA THR A 4 19.22 16.22 -13.39
C THR A 4 18.90 14.83 -13.92
N ILE A 5 18.33 13.97 -13.08
CA ILE A 5 17.82 12.65 -13.50
C ILE A 5 16.33 12.81 -13.84
N PRO A 6 15.86 12.42 -15.04
CA PRO A 6 14.44 12.39 -15.34
C PRO A 6 13.68 11.53 -14.33
N SER A 7 12.58 12.05 -13.77
CA SER A 7 11.79 11.33 -12.74
C SER A 7 11.32 9.95 -13.19
N GLY A 8 11.09 9.76 -14.50
CA GLY A 8 10.74 8.48 -15.09
C GLY A 8 11.84 7.41 -14.97
N ILE A 9 13.11 7.79 -14.84
CA ILE A 9 14.22 6.87 -14.54
C ILE A 9 14.14 6.39 -13.09
N LEU A 10 13.58 7.21 -12.19
CA LEU A 10 13.36 6.88 -10.78
C LEU A 10 12.04 6.15 -10.54
N GLY A 11 11.30 5.80 -11.62
CA GLY A 11 10.02 5.12 -11.50
C GLY A 11 8.88 6.00 -10.93
N ILE A 12 9.07 7.33 -10.90
CA ILE A 12 8.08 8.27 -10.37
C ILE A 12 7.46 9.08 -11.51
N HIS A 13 6.14 9.01 -11.61
CA HIS A 13 5.35 9.77 -12.56
C HIS A 13 5.63 11.27 -12.40
N PRO A 14 5.91 12.03 -13.47
CA PRO A 14 6.33 13.43 -13.38
C PRO A 14 5.38 14.33 -12.58
N LEU A 15 4.07 14.06 -12.62
CA LEU A 15 3.07 14.79 -11.84
C LEU A 15 3.24 14.68 -10.32
N LEU A 16 3.84 13.58 -9.84
CA LEU A 16 4.00 13.30 -8.42
C LEU A 16 5.39 13.67 -7.90
N PHE A 17 6.36 13.93 -8.77
CA PHE A 17 7.76 14.09 -8.37
C PHE A 17 7.98 15.15 -7.28
N ILE A 18 7.40 16.34 -7.45
CA ILE A 18 7.51 17.43 -6.44
C ILE A 18 6.79 17.02 -5.14
N ARG A 19 5.65 16.32 -5.23
CA ARG A 19 4.90 15.87 -4.06
C ARG A 19 5.67 14.84 -3.25
N VAL A 20 6.30 13.87 -3.91
CA VAL A 20 7.17 12.90 -3.25
C VAL A 20 8.23 13.60 -2.42
N LEU A 21 8.96 14.55 -3.03
CA LEU A 21 10.01 15.30 -2.33
C LEU A 21 9.48 16.13 -1.17
N GLN A 22 8.32 16.78 -1.34
CA GLN A 22 7.68 17.53 -0.25
C GLN A 22 7.36 16.64 0.94
N MET A 23 6.85 15.42 0.70
CA MET A 23 6.49 14.47 1.74
C MET A 23 7.73 13.86 2.42
N CYS A 24 8.79 13.54 1.66
CA CYS A 24 10.05 13.01 2.20
C CYS A 24 10.80 13.98 3.11
N HIS A 25 10.56 15.27 2.98
CA HIS A 25 11.22 16.31 3.77
C HIS A 25 10.26 17.03 4.72
N TRP A 26 9.02 16.56 4.83
CA TRP A 26 8.06 17.15 5.74
C TRP A 26 8.42 16.78 7.18
N CYS A 27 8.36 17.78 8.06
CA CYS A 27 8.55 17.61 9.49
C CYS A 27 7.37 18.25 10.22
N HIS A 28 6.94 17.60 11.30
CA HIS A 28 5.89 18.12 12.17
C HIS A 28 6.35 19.44 12.81
N PRO A 29 5.47 20.46 12.87
CA PRO A 29 5.83 21.75 13.45
C PRO A 29 6.33 21.63 14.90
N SER A 30 7.49 22.23 15.18
CA SER A 30 8.13 22.16 16.50
C SER A 30 7.35 22.86 17.62
N ASP A 31 6.44 23.75 17.26
CA ASP A 31 5.56 24.50 18.15
C ASP A 31 4.22 23.79 18.42
N ALA A 32 3.96 22.66 17.77
CA ALA A 32 2.76 21.85 17.97
C ALA A 32 3.06 20.56 18.73
N SER A 33 2.14 20.13 19.59
CA SER A 33 2.25 18.80 20.23
C SER A 33 2.22 17.69 19.17
N PRO A 34 3.02 16.62 19.32
CA PRO A 34 2.98 15.49 18.40
C PRO A 34 1.58 14.85 18.33
N PRO A 35 1.15 14.33 17.17
CA PRO A 35 -0.19 13.76 17.00
C PRO A 35 -0.49 12.56 17.91
N PHE A 36 0.56 11.83 18.34
CA PHE A 36 0.46 10.70 19.25
C PHE A 36 1.80 10.42 19.93
N LYS A 37 1.77 9.60 20.99
CA LYS A 37 2.98 9.18 21.72
C LYS A 37 3.87 8.32 20.83
N GLY A 38 5.14 8.73 20.68
CA GLY A 38 6.11 8.01 19.85
C GLY A 38 6.09 8.40 18.37
N TYR A 39 5.38 9.47 18.01
CA TYR A 39 5.44 10.06 16.66
C TYR A 39 6.88 10.42 16.26
N ARG A 40 7.25 10.09 15.03
CA ARG A 40 8.52 10.42 14.39
C ARG A 40 8.25 10.84 12.95
N ASP A 41 8.89 11.90 12.49
CA ASP A 41 8.74 12.38 11.09
C ASP A 41 9.19 11.30 10.10
N GLU A 42 10.30 10.63 10.41
CA GLU A 42 10.92 9.63 9.53
C GLU A 42 9.98 8.47 9.17
N ASP A 43 9.09 8.09 10.08
CA ASP A 43 8.11 7.02 9.85
C ASP A 43 7.09 7.39 8.76
N TRP A 44 6.98 8.68 8.41
CA TRP A 44 6.04 9.23 7.42
C TRP A 44 6.71 9.64 6.11
N TRP A 45 8.04 9.59 5.98
CA TRP A 45 8.70 10.09 4.77
C TRP A 45 8.50 9.19 3.54
N ASP A 46 8.40 7.88 3.73
CA ASP A 46 8.08 6.94 2.65
C ASP A 46 6.66 7.19 2.14
N ASN A 47 6.51 7.33 0.82
CA ASN A 47 5.25 7.69 0.19
C ASN A 47 5.20 7.28 -1.29
N ASP A 48 3.98 7.26 -1.85
CA ASP A 48 3.74 6.98 -3.27
C ASP A 48 3.49 8.27 -4.09
N GLY A 49 3.77 9.45 -3.50
CA GLY A 49 3.51 10.76 -4.09
C GLY A 49 2.11 11.33 -3.85
N ALA A 50 1.20 10.55 -3.26
CA ALA A 50 -0.10 11.02 -2.81
C ALA A 50 -0.34 10.74 -1.32
N LEU A 51 0.10 9.60 -0.82
CA LEU A 51 -0.10 9.12 0.54
C LEU A 51 1.21 8.57 1.12
N ASN A 52 1.40 8.75 2.43
CA ASN A 52 2.51 8.13 3.14
C ASN A 52 2.29 6.61 3.24
N THR A 53 3.31 5.82 2.97
CA THR A 53 3.26 4.35 2.95
C THR A 53 2.71 3.79 4.25
N ILE A 54 3.16 4.33 5.39
CA ILE A 54 2.70 3.89 6.72
C ILE A 54 1.19 4.07 6.91
N SER A 55 0.59 5.10 6.31
CA SER A 55 -0.84 5.40 6.39
C SER A 55 -1.71 4.45 5.56
N MET A 56 -1.10 3.65 4.68
CA MET A 56 -1.81 2.70 3.81
C MET A 56 -1.76 1.26 4.34
N THR A 57 -0.97 0.99 5.39
CA THR A 57 -0.79 -0.37 5.93
C THR A 57 -2.03 -0.86 6.70
N HIS A 58 -2.45 -0.10 7.70
CA HIS A 58 -3.63 -0.34 8.52
C HIS A 58 -3.99 0.92 9.31
N PRO A 59 -5.21 1.01 9.89
CA PRO A 59 -5.54 2.06 10.84
C PRO A 59 -4.64 2.00 12.07
N ARG A 60 -3.82 3.04 12.27
CA ARG A 60 -2.93 3.20 13.44
C ARG A 60 -3.49 4.16 14.48
N PHE A 61 -4.32 5.11 14.05
CA PHE A 61 -4.87 6.18 14.89
C PHE A 61 -6.39 6.22 14.78
N PRO A 62 -7.09 6.53 15.89
CA PRO A 62 -6.57 6.79 17.23
C PRO A 62 -6.17 5.52 18.00
N VAL A 63 -6.59 4.34 17.53
CA VAL A 63 -6.26 3.03 18.09
C VAL A 63 -5.66 2.18 16.98
N GLU A 64 -4.56 1.50 17.27
CA GLU A 64 -3.93 0.62 16.28
C GLU A 64 -4.74 -0.67 16.14
N HIS A 65 -5.14 -0.97 14.91
CA HIS A 65 -5.86 -2.21 14.58
C HIS A 65 -4.87 -3.38 14.41
N PRO A 66 -5.27 -4.62 14.72
CA PRO A 66 -4.44 -5.80 14.47
C PRO A 66 -4.03 -5.87 12.99
N SER A 67 -2.73 -6.04 12.73
CA SER A 67 -2.20 -6.14 11.39
C SER A 67 -1.05 -7.14 11.29
N CYS A 68 -0.74 -7.54 10.06
CA CYS A 68 0.30 -8.51 9.74
C CYS A 68 0.92 -8.17 8.39
N LEU A 69 2.23 -7.90 8.38
CA LEU A 69 3.01 -7.79 7.15
C LEU A 69 3.13 -9.19 6.53
N VAL A 70 2.82 -9.29 5.24
CA VAL A 70 2.94 -10.53 4.48
C VAL A 70 4.06 -10.40 3.46
N GLU A 71 5.20 -11.03 3.74
CA GLU A 71 6.37 -11.00 2.85
C GLU A 71 6.18 -12.01 1.70
N ASN A 72 5.82 -13.25 2.07
CA ASN A 72 5.61 -14.34 1.12
C ASN A 72 4.12 -14.61 0.85
N ASN A 73 3.80 -14.90 -0.41
CA ASN A 73 2.45 -15.26 -0.84
C ASN A 73 1.93 -16.55 -0.17
N SER A 74 2.80 -17.42 0.36
CA SER A 74 2.40 -18.64 1.09
C SER A 74 1.73 -18.34 2.44
N GLU A 75 2.07 -17.24 3.11
CA GLU A 75 1.52 -16.84 4.41
C GLU A 75 0.04 -16.44 4.31
N PHE A 76 -0.45 -16.09 3.12
CA PHE A 76 -1.86 -15.81 2.87
C PHE A 76 -2.77 -17.02 3.09
N GLN A 77 -2.26 -18.26 3.16
CA GLN A 77 -3.12 -19.43 3.29
C GLN A 77 -3.94 -19.46 4.60
N ASN A 78 -3.49 -18.73 5.64
CA ASN A 78 -4.05 -18.77 7.00
C ASN A 78 -4.68 -17.44 7.47
N ILE A 79 -5.10 -16.55 6.56
CA ILE A 79 -5.69 -15.27 6.94
C ILE A 79 -6.95 -15.41 7.81
N GLN A 80 -7.04 -14.58 8.86
CA GLN A 80 -8.15 -14.55 9.80
C GLN A 80 -9.00 -13.27 9.63
N PRO A 81 -10.32 -13.34 9.84
CA PRO A 81 -11.16 -12.14 9.91
C PRO A 81 -10.69 -11.20 11.02
N GLY A 82 -10.83 -9.88 10.81
CA GLY A 82 -10.52 -8.87 11.82
C GLY A 82 -9.06 -8.43 11.91
N ILE A 83 -8.19 -8.94 11.02
CA ILE A 83 -6.77 -8.54 10.93
C ILE A 83 -6.53 -7.90 9.56
N TRP A 84 -5.78 -6.78 9.54
CA TRP A 84 -5.30 -6.14 8.34
C TRP A 84 -4.02 -6.82 7.85
N TYR A 85 -4.12 -7.58 6.75
CA TYR A 85 -2.95 -8.15 6.08
C TYR A 85 -2.49 -7.20 4.98
N TYR A 86 -1.22 -6.79 5.01
CA TYR A 86 -0.67 -5.86 4.04
C TYR A 86 0.66 -6.36 3.49
N LYS A 87 0.99 -5.90 2.28
CA LYS A 87 2.28 -6.14 1.64
C LYS A 87 2.74 -4.83 1.02
N ILE A 88 4.01 -4.49 1.21
CA ILE A 88 4.61 -3.32 0.58
C ILE A 88 4.90 -3.66 -0.89
N VAL A 89 4.44 -2.78 -1.78
CA VAL A 89 4.66 -2.87 -3.22
C VAL A 89 5.32 -1.57 -3.65
N GLU A 90 6.39 -1.67 -4.44
CA GLU A 90 7.11 -0.52 -4.96
C GLU A 90 6.35 0.05 -6.17
N GLY A 91 6.07 1.35 -6.14
CA GLY A 91 5.36 2.06 -7.19
C GLY A 91 4.82 3.40 -6.70
N ASP A 92 4.62 4.33 -7.63
CA ASP A 92 3.92 5.57 -7.33
C ASP A 92 2.40 5.38 -7.32
N HIS A 93 1.67 6.38 -6.83
CA HIS A 93 0.21 6.32 -6.69
C HIS A 93 -0.50 6.11 -8.03
N ILE A 94 0.09 6.64 -9.10
CA ILE A 94 -0.49 6.61 -10.43
C ILE A 94 -0.45 5.18 -11.00
N LEU A 95 0.58 4.39 -10.70
CA LEU A 95 0.67 2.97 -11.08
C LEU A 95 -0.60 2.18 -10.69
N PHE A 96 -1.19 2.48 -9.54
CA PHE A 96 -2.35 1.76 -9.00
C PHE A 96 -3.71 2.32 -9.46
N ILE A 97 -3.75 3.51 -10.05
CA ILE A 97 -4.99 4.17 -10.48
C ILE A 97 -5.22 3.99 -11.98
N ILE A 98 -4.16 3.92 -12.77
CA ILE A 98 -4.36 3.93 -14.22
C ILE A 98 -4.76 2.56 -14.74
N ASN A 99 -5.66 2.57 -15.74
CA ASN A 99 -6.10 1.39 -16.46
C ASN A 99 -4.96 0.62 -17.16
N ARG A 100 -5.31 -0.61 -17.56
CA ARG A 100 -4.48 -1.51 -18.37
C ARG A 100 -3.73 -0.84 -19.53
N GLU A 101 -4.32 0.16 -20.18
CA GLU A 101 -3.73 0.80 -21.36
C GLU A 101 -2.43 1.56 -21.06
N ARG A 102 -2.28 2.07 -19.83
CA ARG A 102 -1.09 2.85 -19.44
C ARG A 102 -0.17 2.10 -18.48
N ALA A 103 -0.72 1.20 -17.64
CA ALA A 103 0.07 0.38 -16.72
C ALA A 103 0.45 -1.01 -17.30
N GLY A 104 -0.10 -1.37 -18.46
CA GLY A 104 0.26 -2.57 -19.20
C GLY A 104 0.03 -3.86 -18.42
N VAL A 105 0.90 -4.86 -18.66
CA VAL A 105 0.79 -6.21 -18.08
C VAL A 105 0.94 -6.21 -16.56
N GLN A 106 1.65 -5.24 -15.96
CA GLN A 106 1.82 -5.18 -14.51
C GLN A 106 0.50 -4.92 -13.78
N PHE A 107 -0.40 -4.12 -14.37
CA PHE A 107 -1.74 -3.91 -13.86
C PHE A 107 -2.53 -5.23 -13.83
N ASP A 108 -2.57 -5.95 -14.95
CA ASP A 108 -3.29 -7.22 -15.06
C ASP A 108 -2.78 -8.23 -14.01
N LEU A 109 -1.45 -8.40 -13.91
CA LEU A 109 -0.85 -9.33 -12.95
C LEU A 109 -1.17 -8.98 -11.49
N LEU A 110 -1.17 -7.69 -11.13
CA LEU A 110 -1.50 -7.24 -9.79
C LEU A 110 -2.96 -7.56 -9.43
N TYR A 111 -3.90 -7.11 -10.27
CA TYR A 111 -5.33 -7.28 -9.99
C TYR A 111 -5.77 -8.74 -10.11
N ASP A 112 -5.23 -9.50 -11.07
CA ASP A 112 -5.52 -10.93 -11.19
C ASP A 112 -5.05 -11.68 -9.94
N SER A 113 -3.85 -11.37 -9.42
CA SER A 113 -3.35 -11.98 -8.18
C SER A 113 -4.25 -11.66 -6.99
N ILE A 114 -4.74 -10.42 -6.87
CA ILE A 114 -5.67 -10.00 -5.80
C ILE A 114 -6.98 -10.79 -5.93
N PHE A 115 -7.61 -10.80 -7.11
CA PHE A 115 -8.88 -11.46 -7.31
C PHE A 115 -8.79 -12.97 -7.14
N GLU A 116 -7.70 -13.61 -7.58
CA GLU A 116 -7.47 -15.03 -7.37
C GLU A 116 -7.43 -15.39 -5.88
N ARG A 117 -6.74 -14.58 -5.07
CA ARG A 117 -6.69 -14.77 -3.61
C ARG A 117 -8.05 -14.57 -2.97
N CYS A 118 -8.76 -13.50 -3.32
CA CYS A 118 -10.10 -13.23 -2.81
C CYS A 118 -11.04 -14.41 -3.08
N ARG A 119 -11.00 -14.98 -4.30
CA ARG A 119 -11.79 -16.18 -4.64
C ARG A 119 -11.39 -17.38 -3.78
N LYS A 120 -10.10 -17.70 -3.67
CA LYS A 120 -9.61 -18.82 -2.85
C LYS A 120 -10.08 -18.75 -1.40
N HIS A 121 -10.15 -17.55 -0.82
CA HIS A 121 -10.61 -17.36 0.56
C HIS A 121 -12.13 -17.36 0.72
N ALA A 122 -12.88 -16.77 -0.22
CA ALA A 122 -14.34 -16.81 -0.20
C ALA A 122 -14.86 -18.25 -0.28
N PHE A 123 -14.32 -19.08 -1.18
CA PHE A 123 -14.78 -20.45 -1.38
C PHE A 123 -14.31 -21.45 -0.31
N ARG A 124 -13.24 -21.15 0.45
CA ARG A 124 -12.82 -21.98 1.59
C ARG A 124 -13.77 -21.89 2.78
N LYS A 125 -14.54 -20.81 2.91
CA LYS A 125 -15.40 -20.54 4.08
C LYS A 125 -16.88 -20.83 3.84
N THR A 126 -17.33 -20.88 2.60
CA THR A 126 -18.70 -21.31 2.26
C THR A 126 -18.68 -22.82 2.05
N PRO A 127 -19.34 -23.64 2.88
CA PRO A 127 -19.64 -25.00 2.47
C PRO A 127 -20.44 -24.89 1.17
N LEU A 128 -20.06 -25.62 0.13
CA LEU A 128 -20.99 -25.92 -0.96
C LEU A 128 -22.16 -26.66 -0.32
N THR A 129 -23.19 -25.93 0.11
CA THR A 129 -24.51 -26.49 0.34
C THR A 129 -25.03 -26.90 -1.03
N LEU A 130 -24.65 -28.11 -1.44
CA LEU A 130 -25.37 -28.85 -2.46
C LEU A 130 -26.82 -28.95 -1.94
N PRO A 131 -27.82 -28.45 -2.67
CA PRO A 131 -29.20 -28.75 -2.33
C PRO A 131 -29.33 -30.27 -2.38
N ASN A 132 -29.79 -30.87 -1.28
CA ASN A 132 -30.04 -32.30 -1.17
C ASN A 132 -30.74 -32.83 -2.43
N GLN A 133 -30.21 -33.93 -2.98
CA GLN A 133 -30.94 -34.81 -3.89
C GLN A 133 -32.12 -35.47 -3.17
#